data_AF-A0A434HIY7-F1
#
_entry.id   AF-A0A434HIY7-F1
#
_cell.length_a   1.000
_cell.length_b   1.000
_cell.length_c   1.000
_cell.angle_alpha   90.00
_cell.angle_beta   90.00
_cell.angle_gamma   90.00
#
_symmetry.space_group_name_H-M   'P 1'
#
loop_
_entity.id
_entity.type
_entity.pdbx_description
1 polymer ?
#
loop_
_entity_poly.entity_id
_entity_poly.type
_entity_poly.pdbx_seq_one_letter_code
_entity_poly.pdbx_strand_id
1 'polypeptide(L)'
;TYSINEVVSSQQRVDPRWLCRNAIDAGRWNNMAISPASTANYDWFLDTFCRSEQERASVGGGSIHEVLAAEIDEALKKRSTILFHPYLFGSPFGDVASGSFVGLHGWHNRGDMLKAVLEGIAFNHRTHVEALRDGFAISEIRLTGGGSRNPAFVQMFADVLNAPVTVTSTDEAAAFGAALCAGAAVGIFATPQEGARQVGMTARQYEPVPASSAVFNERFSLYGRIAGALVPHWPDIEKLARPDTEGTA
;
A
#
# COMPACT_ATOMS: atom_id res chain seq x y z
N THR A 1 0.20 5.10 8.00
CA THR A 1 1.47 4.77 7.32
C THR A 1 1.35 5.11 5.84
N TYR A 2 2.47 5.50 5.23
CA TYR A 2 2.53 5.90 3.83
C TYR A 2 2.65 4.69 2.91
N SER A 3 2.05 4.79 1.72
CA SER A 3 2.39 3.95 0.58
C SER A 3 3.68 4.50 0.00
N ILE A 4 4.81 3.85 0.27
CA ILE A 4 6.12 4.24 -0.26
C ILE A 4 6.53 3.22 -1.32
N ASN A 5 6.74 3.67 -2.55
CA ASN A 5 7.18 2.83 -3.66
C ASN A 5 8.43 3.50 -4.24
N GLU A 6 9.52 2.75 -4.34
CA GLU A 6 10.81 3.33 -4.67
C GLU A 6 11.62 2.48 -5.67
N VAL A 7 12.40 3.14 -6.52
CA VAL A 7 13.29 2.50 -7.49
C VAL A 7 14.63 3.24 -7.54
N VAL A 8 15.71 2.47 -7.45
CA VAL A 8 17.07 3.00 -7.55
C VAL A 8 17.53 2.94 -9.01
N SER A 9 18.14 4.03 -9.47
CA SER A 9 18.58 4.19 -10.86
C SER A 9 19.98 4.82 -10.95
N SER A 10 20.66 4.65 -12.08
CA SER A 10 21.98 5.25 -12.36
C SER A 10 21.91 6.64 -12.99
N GLN A 11 20.70 7.15 -13.26
CA GLN A 11 20.48 8.43 -13.90
C GLN A 11 19.38 9.19 -13.16
N GLN A 12 19.55 10.50 -13.04
CA GLN A 12 18.48 11.37 -12.56
C GLN A 12 17.31 11.32 -13.54
N ARG A 13 16.11 11.05 -13.01
CA ARG A 13 14.86 11.24 -13.76
C ARG A 13 13.87 11.95 -12.84
N VAL A 14 13.26 13.00 -13.35
CA VAL A 14 12.29 13.82 -12.60
C VAL A 14 10.94 13.78 -13.30
N ASP A 15 9.88 13.69 -12.51
CA ASP A 15 8.48 13.73 -12.95
C ASP A 15 7.65 14.23 -11.76
N PRO A 16 6.58 15.01 -11.98
CA PRO A 16 5.72 15.49 -10.89
C PRO A 16 5.17 14.38 -9.97
N ARG A 17 5.12 13.13 -10.43
CA ARG A 17 4.57 11.97 -9.70
C ARG A 17 5.58 11.30 -8.76
N TRP A 18 6.86 11.64 -8.81
CA TRP A 18 7.86 11.10 -7.88
C TRP A 18 8.94 12.09 -7.48
N LEU A 19 9.51 11.86 -6.30
CA LEU A 19 10.68 12.57 -5.80
C LEU A 19 11.95 11.85 -6.25
N CYS A 20 12.96 12.58 -6.71
CA CYS A 20 14.29 12.04 -7.04
C CYS A 20 15.32 12.57 -6.04
N ARG A 21 15.94 11.67 -5.26
CA ARG A 21 16.96 12.01 -4.24
C ARG A 21 18.20 11.15 -4.39
N ASN A 22 19.30 11.52 -3.73
CA ASN A 22 20.51 10.70 -3.68
C ASN A 22 20.19 9.32 -3.07
N ALA A 23 20.67 8.26 -3.70
CA ALA A 23 20.71 6.93 -3.08
C ALA A 23 21.95 6.80 -2.17
N ILE A 24 22.15 5.62 -1.58
CA ILE A 24 23.31 5.33 -0.72
C ILE A 24 24.62 5.40 -1.52
N ASP A 25 24.64 4.81 -2.72
CA ASP A 25 25.85 4.79 -3.56
C ASP A 25 25.98 6.11 -4.34
N ALA A 26 27.21 6.60 -4.44
CA ALA A 26 27.53 7.76 -5.27
C ALA A 26 27.10 7.53 -6.74
N GLY A 27 26.46 8.53 -7.34
CA GLY A 27 25.96 8.46 -8.71
C GLY A 27 24.67 7.66 -8.88
N ARG A 28 24.06 7.17 -7.80
CA ARG A 28 22.74 6.53 -7.83
C ARG A 28 21.65 7.42 -7.24
N TRP A 29 20.43 7.23 -7.75
CA TRP A 29 19.27 8.05 -7.44
C TRP A 29 18.12 7.18 -6.97
N ASN A 30 17.54 7.52 -5.82
CA ASN A 30 16.34 6.90 -5.29
C ASN A 30 15.12 7.72 -5.73
N ASN A 31 14.24 7.09 -6.51
CA ASN A 31 13.03 7.70 -7.04
C ASN A 31 11.81 7.15 -6.30
N MET A 32 11.02 8.03 -5.69
CA MET A 32 9.94 7.63 -4.79
C MET A 32 8.60 8.24 -5.18
N ALA A 33 7.62 7.38 -5.45
CA ALA A 33 6.22 7.78 -5.59
C ALA A 33 5.47 7.40 -4.30
N ILE A 34 4.91 8.40 -3.62
CA ILE A 34 4.40 8.27 -2.25
C ILE A 34 3.03 8.93 -2.06
N SER A 35 2.21 8.35 -1.19
CA SER A 35 1.03 9.02 -0.61
C SER A 35 0.67 8.41 0.75
N PRO A 36 0.00 9.14 1.66
CA PRO A 36 -0.37 8.66 3.00
C PRO A 36 -1.57 7.67 3.01
N ALA A 37 -1.60 6.74 2.06
CA ALA A 37 -2.75 5.88 1.79
C ALA A 37 -2.38 4.38 1.77
N SER A 38 -1.71 3.91 2.82
CA SER A 38 -1.37 2.48 3.02
C SER A 38 -2.05 1.90 4.26
N THR A 39 -1.37 1.08 5.06
CA THR A 39 -1.94 0.30 6.17
C THR A 39 -2.65 1.12 7.25
N ALA A 40 -2.43 2.44 7.36
CA ALA A 40 -3.28 3.27 8.25
C ALA A 40 -4.78 3.24 7.86
N ASN A 41 -5.12 2.96 6.60
CA ASN A 41 -6.52 2.73 6.21
C ASN A 41 -7.08 1.43 6.79
N TYR A 42 -6.23 0.40 6.92
CA TYR A 42 -6.59 -0.84 7.57
C TYR A 42 -6.76 -0.61 9.08
N ASP A 43 -5.81 0.10 9.72
CA ASP A 43 -5.88 0.44 11.15
C ASP A 43 -7.14 1.27 11.44
N TRP A 44 -7.42 2.30 10.63
CA TRP A 44 -8.67 3.07 10.69
C TRP A 44 -9.91 2.19 10.62
N PHE A 45 -9.93 1.23 9.70
CA PHE A 45 -11.08 0.34 9.55
C PHE A 45 -11.30 -0.49 10.82
N LEU A 46 -10.22 -1.03 11.40
CA LEU A 46 -10.30 -1.77 12.66
C LEU A 46 -10.83 -0.89 13.79
N ASP A 47 -10.27 0.31 13.95
CA ASP A 47 -10.62 1.22 15.05
C ASP A 47 -12.04 1.80 14.94
N THR A 48 -12.58 1.82 13.72
CA THR A 48 -13.92 2.35 13.40
C THR A 48 -15.00 1.27 13.41
N PHE A 49 -14.74 0.09 12.84
CA PHE A 49 -15.75 -0.94 12.59
C PHE A 49 -15.55 -2.23 13.42
N CYS A 50 -14.43 -2.37 14.12
CA CYS A 50 -14.06 -3.59 14.85
C CYS A 50 -13.66 -3.32 16.31
N ARG A 51 -13.99 -2.14 16.86
CA ARG A 51 -13.58 -1.73 18.21
C ARG A 51 -14.01 -2.72 19.29
N SER A 52 -15.26 -3.19 19.23
CA SER A 52 -15.79 -4.14 20.22
C SER A 52 -15.04 -5.48 20.18
N GLU A 53 -14.66 -5.94 18.99
CA GLU A 53 -13.87 -7.14 18.76
C GLU A 53 -12.42 -6.96 19.22
N GLN A 54 -11.83 -5.77 18.99
CA GLN A 54 -10.50 -5.43 19.48
C GLN A 54 -10.45 -5.48 21.01
N GLU A 55 -11.43 -4.87 21.69
CA GLU A 55 -11.52 -4.88 23.16
C GLU A 55 -11.64 -6.31 23.70
N ARG A 56 -12.52 -7.12 23.11
CA ARG A 56 -12.71 -8.53 23.50
C ARG A 56 -11.46 -9.37 23.28
N ALA A 57 -10.78 -9.20 22.14
CA ALA A 57 -9.54 -9.91 21.84
C ALA A 57 -8.44 -9.55 22.84
N SER A 58 -8.29 -8.25 23.14
CA SER A 58 -7.30 -7.74 24.09
C SER A 58 -7.49 -8.31 25.50
N VAL A 59 -8.73 -8.32 26.02
CA VAL A 59 -9.04 -8.90 27.34
C VAL A 59 -8.72 -10.40 27.39
N GLY A 60 -8.93 -11.11 26.27
CA GLY A 60 -8.62 -12.54 26.14
C GLY A 60 -7.16 -12.87 25.81
N GLY A 61 -6.28 -11.87 25.64
CA GLY A 61 -4.91 -12.05 25.16
C GLY A 61 -4.78 -12.52 23.70
N GLY A 62 -5.87 -12.42 22.92
CA GLY A 62 -5.93 -12.82 21.51
C GLY A 62 -5.70 -11.65 20.55
N SER A 63 -5.66 -11.97 19.25
CA SER A 63 -5.43 -10.98 18.19
C SER A 63 -6.71 -10.65 17.43
N ILE A 64 -6.95 -9.36 17.15
CA ILE A 64 -8.04 -8.93 16.26
C ILE A 64 -7.94 -9.58 14.87
N HIS A 65 -6.72 -9.85 14.41
CA HIS A 65 -6.48 -10.50 13.12
C HIS A 65 -7.01 -11.94 13.10
N GLU A 66 -6.93 -12.66 14.23
CA GLU A 66 -7.47 -14.02 14.36
C GLU A 66 -9.00 -14.00 14.38
N VAL A 67 -9.59 -13.01 15.04
CA VAL A 67 -11.04 -12.82 15.09
C VAL A 67 -11.62 -12.56 13.68
N LEU A 68 -10.94 -11.74 12.89
CA LEU A 68 -11.41 -11.35 11.55
C LEU A 68 -10.98 -12.33 10.44
N ALA A 69 -10.11 -13.31 10.74
CA ALA A 69 -9.55 -14.23 9.74
C ALA A 69 -10.64 -14.94 8.93
N ALA A 70 -11.66 -15.49 9.61
CA ALA A 70 -12.76 -16.19 8.94
C ALA A 70 -13.59 -15.27 8.03
N GLU A 71 -13.86 -14.03 8.47
CA GLU A 71 -14.60 -13.05 7.66
C GLU A 71 -13.81 -12.67 6.39
N ILE A 72 -12.50 -12.44 6.54
CA ILE A 72 -11.60 -12.10 5.43
C ILE A 72 -11.46 -13.27 4.46
N ASP A 73 -11.24 -14.49 4.96
CA ASP A 73 -11.07 -15.68 4.12
C ASP A 73 -12.33 -15.96 3.29
N GLU A 74 -13.51 -15.81 3.89
CA GLU A 74 -14.78 -15.94 3.17
C GLU A 74 -15.00 -14.82 2.16
N ALA A 75 -14.62 -13.59 2.49
CA ALA A 75 -14.70 -12.47 1.55
C ALA A 75 -13.74 -12.65 0.36
N LEU A 76 -12.51 -13.14 0.60
CA LEU A 76 -11.50 -13.36 -0.44
C LEU A 76 -11.96 -14.38 -1.50
N LYS A 77 -12.75 -15.38 -1.11
CA LYS A 77 -13.32 -16.40 -2.02
C LYS A 77 -14.38 -15.86 -2.98
N LYS A 78 -14.97 -14.70 -2.69
CA LYS A 78 -16.12 -14.14 -3.43
C LYS A 78 -15.71 -13.02 -4.38
N ARG A 79 -16.42 -12.85 -5.49
CA ARG A 79 -16.35 -11.59 -6.26
C ARG A 79 -17.04 -10.48 -5.45
N SER A 80 -16.52 -9.26 -5.54
CA SER A 80 -17.08 -8.09 -4.86
C SER A 80 -17.25 -6.94 -5.83
N THR A 81 -18.37 -6.21 -5.72
CA THR A 81 -18.58 -4.96 -6.46
C THR A 81 -17.95 -3.77 -5.75
N ILE A 82 -17.50 -3.95 -4.51
CA ILE A 82 -16.97 -2.87 -3.68
C ILE A 82 -15.60 -2.45 -4.19
N LEU A 83 -15.40 -1.15 -4.34
CA LEU A 83 -14.11 -0.50 -4.51
C LEU A 83 -13.91 0.48 -3.36
N PHE A 84 -12.68 0.56 -2.85
CA PHE A 84 -12.31 1.50 -1.81
C PHE A 84 -11.17 2.39 -2.28
N HIS A 85 -11.38 3.70 -2.23
CA HIS A 85 -10.33 4.71 -2.42
C HIS A 85 -9.73 5.09 -1.06
N PRO A 86 -8.45 4.76 -0.80
CA PRO A 86 -7.84 4.85 0.54
C PRO A 86 -7.33 6.26 0.91
N TYR A 87 -8.05 7.30 0.51
CA TYR A 87 -7.61 8.71 0.63
C TYR A 87 -8.03 9.34 1.96
N LEU A 88 -8.02 8.58 3.05
CA LEU A 88 -8.41 9.09 4.37
C LEU A 88 -7.42 10.08 4.98
N PHE A 89 -6.13 9.90 4.68
CA PHE A 89 -5.05 10.71 5.24
C PHE A 89 -4.29 11.50 4.16
N GLY A 90 -4.76 11.44 2.91
CA GLY A 90 -4.18 12.07 1.72
C GLY A 90 -4.07 11.10 0.54
N SER A 91 -3.67 11.62 -0.63
CA SER A 91 -3.81 10.89 -1.89
C SER A 91 -2.75 11.26 -2.94
N PRO A 92 -2.64 10.48 -4.04
CA PRO A 92 -1.92 10.90 -5.24
C PRO A 92 -2.55 12.09 -5.99
N PHE A 93 -3.80 12.45 -5.67
CA PHE A 93 -4.58 13.50 -6.34
C PHE A 93 -4.55 14.85 -5.60
N GLY A 94 -3.72 14.97 -4.57
CA GLY A 94 -3.65 16.16 -3.71
C GLY A 94 -4.31 15.96 -2.34
N ASP A 95 -4.47 17.07 -1.65
CA ASP A 95 -4.93 17.16 -0.25
C ASP A 95 -6.45 17.16 -0.09
N VAL A 96 -7.19 17.53 -1.14
CA VAL A 96 -8.67 17.59 -1.12
C VAL A 96 -9.36 16.24 -1.31
N ALA A 97 -8.64 15.22 -1.81
CA ALA A 97 -9.25 13.93 -2.09
C ALA A 97 -9.64 13.21 -0.80
N SER A 98 -10.83 12.61 -0.77
CA SER A 98 -11.36 11.91 0.39
C SER A 98 -11.57 10.42 0.14
N GLY A 99 -11.54 9.64 1.23
CA GLY A 99 -11.78 8.20 1.17
C GLY A 99 -13.22 7.87 0.77
N SER A 100 -13.42 6.79 0.01
CA SER A 100 -14.76 6.39 -0.41
C SER A 100 -14.92 4.89 -0.58
N PHE A 101 -16.12 4.40 -0.25
CA PHE A 101 -16.59 3.07 -0.66
C PHE A 101 -17.61 3.23 -1.78
N VAL A 102 -17.39 2.57 -2.90
CA VAL A 102 -18.28 2.58 -4.07
C VAL A 102 -18.76 1.16 -4.34
N GLY A 103 -20.02 1.01 -4.77
CA GLY A 103 -20.58 -0.30 -5.13
C GLY A 103 -21.08 -1.14 -3.95
N LEU A 104 -21.43 -0.51 -2.83
CA LEU A 104 -22.06 -1.17 -1.68
C LEU A 104 -23.53 -1.53 -1.97
N HIS A 105 -23.97 -2.66 -1.41
CA HIS A 105 -25.32 -3.20 -1.49
C HIS A 105 -25.67 -3.83 -0.12
N GLY A 106 -26.97 -4.01 0.16
CA GLY A 106 -27.43 -4.47 1.47
C GLY A 106 -27.05 -5.91 1.86
N TRP A 107 -26.51 -6.70 0.94
CA TRP A 107 -26.00 -8.06 1.21
C TRP A 107 -24.50 -8.11 1.54
N HIS A 108 -23.78 -6.99 1.43
CA HIS A 108 -22.39 -6.94 1.85
C HIS A 108 -22.28 -6.86 3.37
N ASN A 109 -21.24 -7.49 3.89
CA ASN A 109 -20.88 -7.45 5.31
C ASN A 109 -19.54 -6.74 5.54
N ARG A 110 -19.17 -6.63 6.82
CA ARG A 110 -17.88 -6.09 7.28
C ARG A 110 -16.68 -6.72 6.59
N GLY A 111 -16.65 -8.04 6.43
CA GLY A 111 -15.56 -8.76 5.76
C GLY A 111 -15.41 -8.35 4.29
N ASP A 112 -16.52 -8.16 3.57
CA ASP A 112 -16.49 -7.66 2.19
C ASP A 112 -15.92 -6.24 2.09
N MET A 113 -16.26 -5.37 3.06
CA MET A 113 -15.71 -4.02 3.14
C MET A 113 -14.22 -4.04 3.50
N LEU A 114 -13.81 -4.87 4.45
CA LEU A 114 -12.41 -5.02 4.85
C LEU A 114 -11.55 -5.54 3.70
N LYS A 115 -12.06 -6.51 2.93
CA LYS A 115 -11.44 -6.95 1.68
C LYS A 115 -11.24 -5.78 0.72
N ALA A 116 -12.27 -4.94 0.53
CA ALA A 116 -12.15 -3.78 -0.35
C ALA A 116 -11.08 -2.79 0.13
N VAL A 117 -10.92 -2.60 1.45
CA VAL A 117 -9.84 -1.79 2.02
C VAL A 117 -8.46 -2.35 1.66
N LEU A 118 -8.27 -3.66 1.83
CA LEU A 118 -7.00 -4.32 1.48
C LEU A 118 -6.68 -4.20 -0.02
N GLU A 119 -7.67 -4.44 -0.88
CA GLU A 119 -7.52 -4.27 -2.33
C GLU A 119 -7.24 -2.80 -2.71
N GLY A 120 -7.93 -1.85 -2.07
CA GLY A 120 -7.72 -0.41 -2.28
C GLY A 120 -6.31 0.04 -1.93
N ILE A 121 -5.73 -0.49 -0.85
CA ILE A 121 -4.32 -0.26 -0.50
C ILE A 121 -3.41 -0.78 -1.63
N ALA A 122 -3.61 -2.01 -2.09
CA ALA A 122 -2.81 -2.58 -3.18
C ALA A 122 -2.97 -1.78 -4.49
N PHE A 123 -4.17 -1.32 -4.82
CA PHE A 123 -4.42 -0.46 -5.97
C PHE A 123 -3.74 0.90 -5.84
N ASN A 124 -3.73 1.51 -4.65
CA ASN A 124 -3.00 2.75 -4.43
C ASN A 124 -1.49 2.58 -4.60
N HIS A 125 -0.92 1.46 -4.12
CA HIS A 125 0.46 1.11 -4.43
C HIS A 125 0.68 0.94 -5.94
N ARG A 126 -0.24 0.28 -6.64
CA ARG A 126 -0.18 0.15 -8.09
C ARG A 126 -0.17 1.49 -8.81
N THR A 127 -0.98 2.48 -8.39
CA THR A 127 -0.93 3.84 -8.95
C THR A 127 0.49 4.42 -8.94
N HIS A 128 1.21 4.27 -7.83
CA HIS A 128 2.60 4.73 -7.74
C HIS A 128 3.56 3.89 -8.59
N VAL A 129 3.38 2.56 -8.60
CA VAL A 129 4.24 1.65 -9.36
C VAL A 129 4.08 1.88 -10.86
N GLU A 130 2.87 2.08 -11.38
CA GLU A 130 2.66 2.40 -12.80
C GLU A 130 3.29 3.76 -13.16
N ALA A 131 3.21 4.76 -12.27
CA ALA A 131 3.92 6.03 -12.49
C ALA A 131 5.44 5.83 -12.59
N LEU A 132 6.02 4.99 -11.71
CA LEU A 132 7.44 4.65 -11.80
C LEU A 132 7.77 3.79 -13.03
N ARG A 133 6.87 2.92 -13.50
CA ARG A 133 7.09 2.09 -14.71
C ARG A 133 7.23 2.92 -15.98
N ASP A 134 6.57 4.08 -16.05
CA ASP A 134 6.76 5.02 -17.17
C ASP A 134 8.20 5.55 -17.22
N GLY A 135 8.84 5.68 -16.07
CA GLY A 135 10.18 6.21 -15.92
C GLY A 135 11.27 5.15 -15.80
N PHE A 136 10.97 3.91 -15.46
CA PHE A 136 11.96 2.90 -15.07
C PHE A 136 11.54 1.48 -15.45
N ALA A 137 12.49 0.66 -15.89
CA ALA A 137 12.27 -0.76 -16.08
C ALA A 137 12.23 -1.46 -14.71
N ILE A 138 11.07 -2.03 -14.34
CA ILE A 138 10.85 -2.71 -13.06
C ILE A 138 10.51 -4.17 -13.35
N SER A 139 11.40 -5.09 -12.98
CA SER A 139 11.25 -6.54 -13.22
C SER A 139 10.91 -7.37 -11.99
N GLU A 140 11.22 -6.87 -10.79
CA GLU A 140 10.91 -7.51 -9.51
C GLU A 140 10.50 -6.47 -8.48
N ILE A 141 9.71 -6.88 -7.49
CA ILE A 141 9.24 -6.00 -6.42
C ILE A 141 9.64 -6.62 -5.09
N ARG A 142 10.22 -5.80 -4.20
CA ARG A 142 10.53 -6.20 -2.83
C ARG A 142 9.56 -5.50 -1.89
N LEU A 143 8.78 -6.28 -1.15
CA LEU A 143 7.77 -5.78 -0.22
C LEU A 143 8.27 -5.93 1.21
N THR A 144 8.16 -4.86 1.99
CA THR A 144 8.53 -4.78 3.40
C THR A 144 7.44 -4.10 4.22
N GLY A 145 7.58 -4.09 5.55
CA GLY A 145 6.63 -3.45 6.47
C GLY A 145 5.54 -4.40 6.97
N GLY A 146 4.66 -3.92 7.85
CA GLY A 146 3.71 -4.79 8.57
C GLY A 146 2.82 -5.66 7.67
N GLY A 147 2.45 -5.16 6.49
CA GLY A 147 1.65 -5.92 5.51
C GLY A 147 2.37 -7.15 4.93
N SER A 148 3.70 -7.16 4.90
CA SER A 148 4.46 -8.28 4.32
C SER A 148 4.41 -9.56 5.16
N ARG A 149 3.87 -9.50 6.38
CA ARG A 149 3.69 -10.66 7.27
C ARG A 149 2.53 -11.56 6.88
N ASN A 150 1.58 -11.07 6.08
CA ASN A 150 0.40 -11.84 5.67
C ASN A 150 0.60 -12.39 4.24
N PRO A 151 0.80 -13.71 4.04
CA PRO A 151 1.02 -14.31 2.73
C PRO A 151 -0.10 -14.02 1.71
N ALA A 152 -1.36 -13.95 2.15
CA ALA A 152 -2.48 -13.65 1.27
C ALA A 152 -2.43 -12.21 0.76
N PHE A 153 -2.01 -11.27 1.62
CA PHE A 153 -1.81 -9.89 1.22
C PHE A 153 -0.61 -9.72 0.28
N VAL A 154 0.49 -10.42 0.53
CA VAL A 154 1.66 -10.44 -0.37
C VAL A 154 1.29 -11.02 -1.74
N GLN A 155 0.53 -12.13 -1.78
CA GLN A 155 0.04 -12.70 -3.04
C GLN A 155 -0.90 -11.72 -3.77
N MET A 156 -1.79 -11.03 -3.04
CA MET A 156 -2.63 -9.97 -3.63
C MET A 156 -1.78 -8.86 -4.26
N PHE A 157 -0.69 -8.45 -3.63
CA PHE A 157 0.26 -7.49 -4.22
C PHE A 157 0.89 -8.02 -5.51
N ALA A 158 1.33 -9.28 -5.54
CA ALA A 158 1.88 -9.89 -6.75
C ALA A 158 0.85 -9.88 -7.88
N ASP A 159 -0.38 -10.31 -7.59
CA ASP A 159 -1.46 -10.37 -8.57
C ASP A 159 -1.86 -8.96 -9.07
N VAL A 160 -2.01 -7.99 -8.16
CA VAL A 160 -2.40 -6.60 -8.47
C VAL A 160 -1.32 -5.89 -9.26
N LEU A 161 -0.05 -6.01 -8.87
CA LEU A 161 1.07 -5.37 -9.55
C LEU A 161 1.46 -6.10 -10.83
N ASN A 162 1.00 -7.35 -10.99
CA ASN A 162 1.33 -8.24 -12.10
C ASN A 162 2.86 -8.37 -12.26
N ALA A 163 3.55 -8.61 -11.15
CA ALA A 163 5.00 -8.78 -11.09
C ALA A 163 5.37 -9.68 -9.91
N PRO A 164 6.51 -10.39 -9.96
CA PRO A 164 6.98 -11.18 -8.85
C PRO A 164 7.25 -10.30 -7.62
N VAL A 165 6.72 -10.71 -6.46
CA VAL A 165 6.92 -10.02 -5.18
C VAL A 165 7.77 -10.88 -4.25
N THR A 166 8.86 -10.31 -3.76
CA THR A 166 9.78 -10.95 -2.81
C THR A 166 9.65 -10.30 -1.44
N VAL A 167 9.54 -11.11 -0.40
CA VAL A 167 9.58 -10.69 1.01
C VAL A 167 10.76 -11.36 1.69
N THR A 168 11.59 -10.57 2.37
CA THR A 168 12.73 -11.08 3.14
C THR A 168 12.30 -11.43 4.56
N SER A 169 13.05 -12.31 5.23
CA SER A 169 12.78 -12.76 6.60
C SER A 169 13.09 -11.71 7.68
N THR A 170 13.32 -10.44 7.33
CA THR A 170 13.58 -9.38 8.31
C THR A 170 12.27 -8.74 8.74
N ASP A 171 12.03 -8.68 10.05
CA ASP A 171 10.91 -7.93 10.58
C ASP A 171 11.15 -6.42 10.56
N GLU A 172 12.42 -5.99 10.55
CA GLU A 172 12.86 -4.61 10.72
C GLU A 172 13.81 -4.18 9.58
N ALA A 173 13.29 -4.16 8.35
CA ALA A 173 14.08 -3.88 7.15
C ALA A 173 14.86 -2.56 7.20
N ALA A 174 14.28 -1.51 7.79
CA ALA A 174 14.92 -0.20 7.92
C ALA A 174 16.10 -0.24 8.91
N ALA A 175 15.90 -0.85 10.09
CA ALA A 175 16.97 -1.03 11.06
C ALA A 175 18.10 -1.92 10.51
N PHE A 176 17.73 -2.97 9.76
CA PHE A 176 18.69 -3.83 9.09
C PHE A 176 19.52 -3.06 8.05
N GLY A 177 18.89 -2.23 7.22
CA GLY A 177 19.61 -1.35 6.28
C GLY A 177 20.56 -0.37 6.98
N ALA A 178 20.15 0.21 8.11
CA ALA A 178 21.01 1.08 8.91
C ALA A 178 22.22 0.33 9.48
N ALA A 179 22.04 -0.90 9.97
CA ALA A 179 23.12 -1.75 10.46
C ALA A 179 24.11 -2.12 9.35
N LEU A 180 23.63 -2.39 8.13
CA LEU A 180 24.48 -2.64 6.97
C LEU A 180 25.33 -1.43 6.58
N CYS A 181 24.73 -0.23 6.60
CA CYS A 181 25.45 1.02 6.39
C CYS A 181 26.52 1.26 7.45
N ALA A 182 26.19 1.05 8.73
CA ALA A 182 27.15 1.17 9.82
C ALA A 182 28.29 0.14 9.69
N GLY A 183 27.97 -1.11 9.37
CA GLY A 183 28.95 -2.18 9.14
C GLY A 183 29.92 -1.86 8.00
N ALA A 184 29.42 -1.29 6.90
CA ALA A 184 30.27 -0.82 5.82
C ALA A 184 31.18 0.33 6.26
N ALA A 185 30.67 1.29 7.02
CA ALA A 185 31.42 2.44 7.50
C ALA A 185 32.59 2.06 8.44
N VAL A 186 32.45 0.98 9.23
CA VAL A 186 33.51 0.47 10.11
C VAL A 186 34.37 -0.64 9.48
N GLY A 187 34.16 -0.94 8.19
CA GLY A 187 34.96 -1.90 7.43
C GLY A 187 34.63 -3.38 7.68
N ILE A 188 33.48 -3.70 8.30
CA ILE A 188 32.99 -5.08 8.41
C ILE A 188 32.62 -5.61 7.01
N PHE A 189 32.05 -4.75 6.16
CA PHE A 189 31.74 -5.05 4.77
C PHE A 189 32.32 -3.97 3.85
N ALA A 190 32.59 -4.30 2.59
CA ALA A 190 33.03 -3.31 1.61
C ALA A 190 31.92 -2.30 1.27
N THR A 191 30.67 -2.78 1.17
CA THR A 191 29.48 -1.97 0.91
C THR A 191 28.25 -2.53 1.65
N PRO A 192 27.19 -1.74 1.84
CA PRO A 192 25.95 -2.24 2.44
C PRO A 192 25.32 -3.40 1.65
N GLN A 193 25.43 -3.38 0.32
CA GLN A 193 24.90 -4.42 -0.57
C GLN A 193 25.68 -5.74 -0.43
N GLU A 194 27.00 -5.65 -0.28
CA GLU A 194 27.81 -6.84 0.01
C GLU A 194 27.46 -7.41 1.39
N GLY A 195 27.27 -6.56 2.39
CA GLY A 195 26.78 -6.99 3.70
C GLY A 195 25.43 -7.71 3.63
N ALA A 196 24.48 -7.16 2.86
CA ALA A 196 23.17 -7.79 2.66
C ALA A 196 23.29 -9.20 2.05
N ARG A 197 24.19 -9.36 1.07
CA ARG A 197 24.47 -10.64 0.40
C ARG A 197 25.11 -11.65 1.35
N GLN A 198 26.06 -11.21 2.18
CA GLN A 198 26.76 -12.07 3.14
C GLN A 198 25.88 -12.52 4.30
N VAL A 199 25.00 -11.65 4.81
CA VAL A 199 24.04 -12.02 5.85
C VAL A 199 23.04 -13.08 5.34
N GLY A 200 22.75 -13.10 4.03
CA GLY A 200 22.05 -14.21 3.39
C GLY A 200 20.62 -14.40 3.90
N MET A 201 19.82 -13.32 3.91
CA MET A 201 18.44 -13.38 4.38
C MET A 201 17.60 -14.36 3.56
N THR A 202 16.80 -15.18 4.25
CA THR A 202 15.83 -16.02 3.56
C THR A 202 14.79 -15.12 2.91
N ALA A 203 14.46 -15.41 1.64
CA ALA A 203 13.48 -14.66 0.88
C ALA A 203 12.41 -15.62 0.37
N ARG A 204 11.16 -15.18 0.42
CA ARG A 204 10.03 -15.88 -0.19
C ARG A 204 9.51 -15.05 -1.35
N GLN A 205 9.37 -15.69 -2.50
CA GLN A 205 8.85 -15.09 -3.71
C GLN A 205 7.41 -15.57 -3.97
N TYR A 206 6.57 -14.65 -4.43
CA TYR A 206 5.19 -14.87 -4.80
C TYR A 206 5.04 -14.45 -6.26
N GLU A 207 4.63 -15.41 -7.09
CA GLU A 207 4.41 -15.18 -8.52
C GLU A 207 2.97 -14.73 -8.77
N PRO A 208 2.73 -13.77 -9.69
CA PRO A 208 1.38 -13.38 -10.06
C PRO A 208 0.62 -14.56 -10.66
N VAL A 209 -0.60 -14.79 -10.19
CA VAL A 209 -1.50 -15.79 -10.76
C VAL A 209 -2.24 -15.17 -11.95
N PRO A 210 -2.05 -15.63 -13.21
CA PRO A 210 -2.58 -14.94 -14.39
C PRO A 210 -4.08 -14.66 -14.36
N ALA A 211 -4.88 -15.62 -13.89
CA ALA A 211 -6.33 -15.46 -13.77
C ALA A 211 -6.73 -14.41 -12.71
N SER A 212 -5.98 -14.32 -11.61
CA SER A 212 -6.18 -13.31 -10.56
C SER A 212 -5.74 -11.93 -11.04
N SER A 213 -4.57 -11.83 -11.67
CA SER A 213 -4.06 -10.58 -12.25
C SER A 213 -4.99 -10.00 -13.31
N ALA A 214 -5.59 -10.83 -14.18
CA ALA A 214 -6.57 -10.36 -15.16
C ALA A 214 -7.77 -9.67 -14.49
N VAL A 215 -8.26 -10.23 -13.40
CA VAL A 215 -9.36 -9.65 -12.60
C VAL A 215 -8.92 -8.34 -11.95
N PHE A 216 -7.77 -8.33 -11.30
CA PHE A 216 -7.28 -7.12 -10.64
C PHE A 216 -6.96 -6.00 -11.64
N ASN A 217 -6.54 -6.33 -12.86
CA ASN A 217 -6.37 -5.35 -13.95
C ASN A 217 -7.70 -4.67 -14.32
N GLU A 218 -8.77 -5.44 -14.46
CA GLU A 218 -10.11 -4.90 -14.74
C GLU A 218 -10.58 -3.99 -13.60
N ARG A 219 -10.46 -4.47 -12.36
CA ARG A 219 -10.83 -3.73 -11.15
C ARG A 219 -10.01 -2.44 -10.98
N PHE A 220 -8.70 -2.51 -11.17
CA PHE A 220 -7.81 -1.34 -11.08
C PHE A 220 -8.15 -0.29 -12.15
N SER A 221 -8.46 -0.73 -13.36
CA SER A 221 -8.87 0.17 -14.44
C SER A 221 -10.15 0.93 -14.08
N LEU A 222 -11.14 0.26 -13.48
CA LEU A 222 -12.36 0.91 -12.99
C LEU A 222 -12.10 1.81 -11.77
N TYR A 223 -11.28 1.35 -10.83
CA TYR A 223 -10.84 2.12 -9.65
C TYR A 223 -10.25 3.48 -10.06
N GLY A 224 -9.34 3.48 -11.05
CA GLY A 224 -8.72 4.70 -11.57
C GLY A 224 -9.73 5.63 -12.27
N ARG A 225 -10.64 5.07 -13.09
CA ARG A 225 -11.70 5.87 -13.74
C ARG A 225 -12.65 6.52 -12.73
N ILE A 226 -13.05 5.80 -11.68
CA ILE A 226 -13.89 6.36 -10.62
C ILE A 226 -13.15 7.45 -9.85
N ALA A 227 -11.88 7.22 -9.48
CA ALA A 227 -11.06 8.24 -8.83
C ALA A 227 -11.01 9.52 -9.69
N GLY A 228 -10.73 9.38 -10.99
CA GLY A 228 -10.71 10.49 -11.93
C GLY A 228 -12.04 11.23 -12.05
N ALA A 229 -13.18 10.50 -12.00
CA ALA A 229 -14.50 11.11 -12.02
C ALA A 229 -14.83 11.88 -10.72
N LEU A 230 -14.22 11.50 -9.58
CA LEU A 230 -14.41 12.18 -8.30
C LEU A 230 -13.53 13.43 -8.15
N VAL A 231 -12.43 13.56 -8.91
CA VAL A 231 -11.52 14.73 -8.89
C VAL A 231 -12.25 16.09 -8.87
N PRO A 232 -13.18 16.40 -9.80
CA PRO A 232 -13.85 17.70 -9.79
C PRO A 232 -14.83 17.88 -8.62
N HIS A 233 -15.22 16.79 -7.93
CA HIS A 233 -16.26 16.80 -6.91
C HIS A 233 -15.72 16.78 -5.48
N TRP A 234 -14.48 16.32 -5.25
CA TRP A 234 -13.88 16.37 -3.92
C TRP A 234 -13.90 17.76 -3.28
N PRO A 235 -13.57 18.86 -3.98
CA PRO A 235 -13.69 20.20 -3.39
C PRO A 235 -15.11 20.55 -2.95
N ASP A 236 -16.13 20.10 -3.68
CA ASP A 236 -17.53 20.35 -3.34
C ASP A 236 -17.99 19.50 -2.16
N ILE A 237 -17.53 18.25 -2.07
CA ILE A 237 -17.74 17.37 -0.91
C ILE A 237 -17.16 18.04 0.35
N GLU A 238 -15.93 18.52 0.30
CA GLU A 238 -15.27 19.18 1.44
C GLU A 238 -15.98 20.48 1.86
N LYS A 239 -16.61 21.20 0.92
CA LYS A 239 -17.41 22.39 1.25
C LYS A 239 -18.64 22.06 2.08
N LEU A 240 -19.23 20.87 1.97
CA LEU A 240 -20.42 20.48 2.76
C LEU A 240 -20.16 20.46 4.27
N ALA A 241 -18.89 20.31 4.69
CA ALA A 241 -18.49 20.34 6.09
C ALA A 241 -18.24 21.76 6.62
N ARG A 242 -18.19 22.77 5.75
CA ARG A 242 -18.00 24.16 6.17
C ARG A 242 -19.36 24.72 6.58
N PRO A 243 -19.48 25.32 7.79
CA PRO A 243 -20.69 26.06 8.13
C PRO A 243 -20.86 27.22 7.13
N ASP A 244 -22.11 27.58 6.83
CA ASP A 244 -22.44 28.80 6.08
C ASP A 244 -21.93 30.00 6.87
N THR A 245 -20.67 30.38 6.69
CA THR A 245 -20.23 31.71 7.11
C THR A 245 -20.64 32.68 6.03
N GLU A 246 -21.88 33.15 6.13
CA GLU A 246 -22.28 34.49 5.69
C GLU A 246 -23.55 34.91 6.43
N GLY A 247 -23.42 35.90 7.32
CA GLY A 247 -24.59 36.47 7.99
C GLY A 247 -24.37 37.38 9.20
N THR A 248 -23.25 38.09 9.35
CA THR A 248 -23.23 39.26 10.26
C THR A 248 -22.32 40.37 9.73
N ALA A 249 -23.00 41.42 9.24
CA ALA A 249 -22.70 42.85 9.23
C ALA A 249 -21.37 43.35 8.61
#